data_AF-X0SZB2-F1
#
_entry.id   AF-X0SZB2-F1
#
_cell.length_a   1.000
_cell.length_b   1.000
_cell.length_c   1.000
_cell.angle_alpha   90.00
_cell.angle_beta   90.00
_cell.angle_gamma   90.00
#
_symmetry.space_group_name_H-M   'P 1'
#
loop_
_entity.id
_entity.type
_entity.pdbx_description
1 polymer ?
#
loop_
_entity_poly.entity_id
_entity_poly.type
_entity_poly.pdbx_seq_one_letter_code
_entity_poly.pdbx_strand_id
1 'polypeptide(L)'
;MLTVSKQTRRIMVKAREAAPLAGRWYYGARGHAAKMARHNGVTVATAAGIVAALSPGCSWERNLEDAARLMRDGDEFSGAGTYGANVAKAQRIRRGEKPLRVLGGAKVVNFYLCIMRPWSRSPVCIDRHAMGVVLGRKATAKERQAMGRPAQYRKLATLYREAAALMGAVPSEVQAASWVAQRGTK
;
A
#
# COMPACT_ATOMS: atom_id res chain seq x y z
N MET A 1 -0.87 0.50 -33.80
CA MET A 1 -1.29 1.35 -32.66
C MET A 1 -1.77 0.42 -31.54
N LEU A 2 -1.07 0.32 -30.41
CA LEU A 2 -1.45 -0.60 -29.33
C LEU A 2 -2.79 -0.16 -28.72
N THR A 3 -3.82 -0.99 -28.84
CA THR A 3 -5.15 -0.70 -28.28
C THR A 3 -5.10 -0.72 -26.76
N VAL A 4 -5.27 0.43 -26.13
CA VAL A 4 -5.32 0.55 -24.66
C VAL A 4 -6.55 -0.18 -24.13
N SER A 5 -6.35 -1.12 -23.19
CA SER A 5 -7.45 -1.90 -22.63
C SER A 5 -8.49 -1.01 -21.93
N LYS A 6 -9.76 -1.45 -21.91
CA LYS A 6 -10.84 -0.78 -21.16
C LYS A 6 -10.49 -0.59 -19.68
N GLN A 7 -9.78 -1.55 -19.09
CA GLN A 7 -9.35 -1.53 -17.69
C GLN A 7 -8.28 -0.47 -17.45
N THR A 8 -7.26 -0.42 -18.30
CA THR A 8 -6.19 0.59 -18.24
C THR A 8 -6.77 1.99 -18.40
N ARG A 9 -7.72 2.19 -19.33
CA ARG A 9 -8.42 3.48 -19.50
C ARG A 9 -9.21 3.90 -18.24
N ARG A 10 -9.90 2.97 -17.56
CA ARG A 10 -10.62 3.27 -16.31
C ARG A 10 -9.68 3.73 -15.20
N ILE A 11 -8.52 3.08 -15.05
CA ILE A 11 -7.50 3.49 -14.08
C ILE A 11 -7.05 4.92 -14.36
N MET A 12 -6.72 5.23 -15.62
CA MET A 12 -6.28 6.57 -16.01
C MET A 12 -7.33 7.64 -15.74
N VAL A 13 -8.60 7.38 -16.10
CA VAL A 13 -9.70 8.31 -15.82
C VAL A 13 -9.84 8.54 -14.32
N LYS A 14 -9.91 7.46 -13.53
CA LYS A 14 -10.11 7.55 -12.08
C LYS A 14 -8.94 8.24 -11.38
N ALA A 15 -7.70 8.00 -11.82
CA ALA A 15 -6.53 8.68 -11.28
C ALA A 15 -6.51 10.19 -11.59
N ARG A 16 -7.00 10.60 -12.77
CA ARG A 16 -7.11 12.03 -13.15
C ARG A 16 -8.12 12.79 -12.30
N GLU A 17 -9.20 12.15 -11.83
CA GLU A 17 -10.17 12.77 -10.93
C GLU A 17 -9.55 13.29 -9.61
N ALA A 18 -8.41 12.73 -9.18
CA ALA A 18 -7.71 13.11 -7.94
C ALA A 18 -6.34 13.78 -8.20
N ALA A 19 -6.08 14.25 -9.43
CA ALA A 19 -4.75 14.62 -9.91
C ALA A 19 -3.94 15.63 -9.06
N PRO A 20 -4.52 16.63 -8.36
CA PRO A 20 -3.70 17.54 -7.55
C PRO A 20 -3.28 16.98 -6.19
N LEU A 21 -3.97 15.96 -5.65
CA LEU A 21 -3.85 15.58 -4.22
C LEU A 21 -3.07 14.28 -3.97
N ALA A 22 -2.88 13.44 -4.98
CA ALA A 22 -2.37 12.09 -4.77
C ALA A 22 -0.95 11.82 -5.30
N GLY A 23 -0.40 12.73 -6.11
CA GLY A 23 0.94 12.58 -6.73
C GLY A 23 2.11 12.56 -5.74
N ARG A 24 1.85 12.54 -4.43
CA ARG A 24 2.89 12.46 -3.38
C ARG A 24 2.51 11.60 -2.17
N TRP A 25 1.44 10.79 -2.26
CA TRP A 25 0.96 10.04 -1.08
C TRP A 25 2.05 9.13 -0.49
N TYR A 26 2.74 8.35 -1.33
CA TYR A 26 3.83 7.47 -0.86
C TYR A 26 5.09 8.24 -0.44
N TYR A 27 5.34 9.44 -0.98
CA TYR A 27 6.38 10.32 -0.44
C TYR A 27 6.04 10.81 0.97
N GLY A 28 4.78 11.17 1.22
CA GLY A 28 4.28 11.49 2.55
C GLY A 28 4.41 10.31 3.51
N ALA A 29 3.96 9.12 3.09
CA ALA A 29 4.08 7.89 3.87
C ALA A 29 5.55 7.56 4.21
N ARG A 30 6.47 7.73 3.25
CA ARG A 30 7.92 7.63 3.50
C ARG A 30 8.41 8.65 4.51
N GLY A 31 7.93 9.90 4.42
CA GLY A 31 8.24 10.97 5.36
C GLY A 31 7.81 10.63 6.79
N HIS A 32 6.63 10.05 6.97
CA HIS A 32 6.18 9.54 8.27
C HIS A 32 7.09 8.42 8.79
N ALA A 33 7.40 7.43 7.95
CA ALA A 33 8.31 6.36 8.33
C ALA A 33 9.71 6.88 8.70
N ALA A 34 10.23 7.88 7.98
CA ALA A 34 11.52 8.50 8.27
C ALA A 34 11.53 9.29 9.59
N LYS A 35 10.47 10.06 9.86
CA LYS A 35 10.31 10.76 11.15
C LYS A 35 10.26 9.78 12.31
N MET A 36 9.47 8.71 12.16
CA MET A 36 9.33 7.64 13.14
C MET A 36 10.65 6.90 13.36
N ALA A 37 11.38 6.58 12.29
CA ALA A 37 12.70 5.96 12.34
C ALA A 37 13.69 6.80 13.14
N ARG A 38 13.78 8.10 12.84
CA ARG A 38 14.65 9.05 13.55
C ARG A 38 14.30 9.15 15.04
N HIS A 39 13.01 9.25 15.38
CA HIS A 39 12.57 9.39 16.77
C HIS A 39 12.89 8.15 17.62
N ASN A 40 12.87 6.96 17.01
CA ASN A 40 13.03 5.69 17.74
C ASN A 40 14.41 5.03 17.54
N GLY A 41 15.36 5.70 16.87
CA GLY A 41 16.69 5.15 16.62
C GLY A 41 16.71 3.89 15.75
N VAL A 42 15.74 3.71 14.86
CA VAL A 42 15.65 2.55 13.95
C VAL A 42 15.83 2.97 12.49
N THR A 43 15.97 1.99 11.59
CA THR A 43 16.06 2.30 10.16
C THR A 43 14.70 2.67 9.58
N VAL A 44 14.70 3.45 8.48
CA VAL A 44 13.47 3.73 7.71
C VAL A 44 12.82 2.44 7.22
N ALA A 45 13.63 1.41 6.89
CA ALA A 45 13.12 0.10 6.50
C ALA A 45 12.37 -0.59 7.65
N THR A 46 12.90 -0.55 8.87
CA THR A 46 12.22 -1.07 10.07
C THR A 46 10.89 -0.35 10.29
N ALA A 47 10.88 0.99 10.28
CA ALA A 47 9.67 1.79 10.46
C ALA A 47 8.61 1.52 9.39
N ALA A 48 9.02 1.55 8.10
CA ALA A 48 8.12 1.24 6.99
C ALA A 48 7.62 -0.21 7.04
N GLY A 49 8.45 -1.15 7.51
CA GLY A 49 8.08 -2.54 7.71
C GLY A 49 7.01 -2.72 8.78
N ILE A 50 7.14 -2.04 9.92
CA ILE A 50 6.14 -2.02 10.99
C ILE A 50 4.82 -1.42 10.49
N VAL A 51 4.86 -0.25 9.85
CA VAL A 51 3.68 0.39 9.24
C VAL A 51 3.00 -0.57 8.27
N ALA A 52 3.76 -1.22 7.40
CA ALA A 52 3.21 -2.16 6.43
C ALA A 52 2.59 -3.40 7.07
N ALA A 53 3.27 -4.00 8.05
CA ALA A 53 2.77 -5.15 8.80
C ALA A 53 1.41 -4.85 9.43
N LEU A 54 1.26 -3.67 10.05
CA LEU A 54 0.03 -3.26 10.74
C LEU A 54 -1.10 -2.77 9.81
N SER A 55 -0.83 -2.57 8.52
CA SER A 55 -1.81 -2.01 7.55
C SER A 55 -3.06 -2.85 7.23
N PRO A 56 -3.12 -4.19 7.39
CA PRO A 56 -4.33 -4.94 7.06
C PRO A 56 -5.51 -4.57 7.96
N GLY A 57 -6.62 -4.15 7.36
CA GLY A 57 -7.87 -3.84 8.07
C GLY A 57 -7.87 -2.53 8.87
N CYS A 58 -6.77 -1.77 8.84
CA CYS A 58 -6.58 -0.58 9.66
C CYS A 58 -6.70 0.70 8.82
N SER A 59 -7.23 1.79 9.39
CA SER A 59 -7.16 3.13 8.76
C SER A 59 -5.72 3.64 8.77
N TRP A 60 -5.40 4.63 7.93
CA TRP A 60 -4.05 5.18 7.87
C TRP A 60 -3.65 5.85 9.19
N GLU A 61 -4.57 6.62 9.76
CA GLU A 61 -4.36 7.37 11.00
C GLU A 61 -4.13 6.41 12.18
N ARG A 62 -4.99 5.39 12.31
CA ARG A 62 -4.83 4.35 13.33
C ARG A 62 -3.57 3.52 13.11
N ASN A 63 -3.20 3.25 11.87
CA ASN A 63 -1.98 2.51 11.55
C ASN A 63 -0.72 3.26 11.98
N LEU A 64 -0.67 4.58 11.81
CA LEU A 64 0.43 5.42 12.29
C LEU A 64 0.48 5.47 13.82
N GLU A 65 -0.68 5.61 14.47
CA GLU A 65 -0.79 5.58 15.93
C GLU A 65 -0.29 4.26 16.50
N ASP A 66 -0.80 3.13 15.99
CA ASP A 66 -0.40 1.79 16.43
C ASP A 66 1.09 1.51 16.16
N ALA A 67 1.64 1.99 15.04
CA ALA A 67 3.07 1.86 14.77
C ALA A 67 3.92 2.66 15.77
N ALA A 68 3.50 3.87 16.13
CA ALA A 68 4.18 4.67 17.15
C ALA A 68 4.09 4.02 18.54
N ARG A 69 2.90 3.54 18.93
CA ARG A 69 2.68 2.80 20.18
C ARG A 69 3.51 1.53 20.23
N LEU A 70 3.55 0.73 19.16
CA LEU A 70 4.38 -0.49 19.10
C LEU A 70 5.86 -0.19 19.24
N MET A 71 6.36 0.91 18.67
CA MET A 71 7.78 1.25 18.84
C MET A 71 8.13 1.58 20.29
N ARG A 72 7.27 2.37 20.94
CA ARG A 72 7.40 2.78 22.35
C ARG A 72 7.21 1.61 23.33
N ASP A 73 6.11 0.88 23.19
CA ASP A 73 5.64 -0.13 24.14
C ASP A 73 6.26 -1.51 23.85
N GLY A 74 6.80 -1.73 22.65
CA GLY A 74 7.49 -2.96 22.27
C GLY A 74 6.59 -4.19 22.30
N ASP A 75 6.99 -5.20 23.05
CA ASP A 75 6.28 -6.48 23.12
C ASP A 75 5.02 -6.43 24.00
N GLU A 76 4.91 -5.42 24.87
CA GLU A 76 3.70 -5.12 25.67
C GLU A 76 2.59 -4.43 24.86
N PHE A 77 2.87 -4.09 23.59
CA PHE A 77 1.90 -3.42 22.74
C PHE A 77 0.64 -4.26 22.51
N SER A 78 -0.52 -3.69 22.85
CA SER A 78 -1.83 -4.32 22.76
C SER A 78 -2.91 -3.36 22.23
N GLY A 79 -4.09 -3.91 21.89
CA GLY A 79 -5.21 -3.12 21.37
C GLY A 79 -4.97 -2.56 19.97
N ALA A 80 -4.26 -3.31 19.12
CA ALA A 80 -3.99 -2.92 17.74
C ALA A 80 -5.28 -2.93 16.90
N GLY A 81 -5.42 -1.99 15.96
CA GLY A 81 -6.49 -1.96 14.96
C GLY A 81 -6.32 -2.97 13.82
N THR A 82 -5.53 -4.03 14.02
CA THR A 82 -5.23 -5.08 13.05
C THR A 82 -5.22 -6.46 13.72
N TYR A 83 -5.02 -7.51 12.92
CA TYR A 83 -4.98 -8.90 13.38
C TYR A 83 -3.70 -9.23 14.16
N GLY A 84 -3.80 -10.06 15.21
CA GLY A 84 -2.66 -10.42 16.07
C GLY A 84 -1.45 -11.00 15.31
N ALA A 85 -1.68 -11.81 14.27
CA ALA A 85 -0.59 -12.33 13.44
C ALA A 85 0.22 -11.23 12.71
N ASN A 86 -0.38 -10.07 12.45
CA ASN A 86 0.31 -8.92 11.87
C ASN A 86 1.04 -8.09 12.94
N VAL A 87 0.50 -8.02 14.15
CA VAL A 87 1.20 -7.45 15.31
C VAL A 87 2.49 -8.23 15.59
N ALA A 88 2.42 -9.56 15.60
CA ALA A 88 3.59 -10.42 15.79
C ALA A 88 4.67 -10.18 14.72
N LYS A 89 4.28 -9.95 13.46
CA LYS A 89 5.22 -9.57 12.38
C LYS A 89 5.86 -8.20 12.64
N ALA A 90 5.08 -7.23 13.08
CA ALA A 90 5.59 -5.90 13.41
C ALA A 90 6.60 -5.94 14.57
N GLN A 91 6.32 -6.71 15.62
CA GLN A 91 7.24 -6.95 16.75
C GLN A 91 8.54 -7.62 16.29
N ARG A 92 8.47 -8.65 15.44
CA ARG A 92 9.65 -9.29 14.82
C ARG A 92 10.52 -8.28 14.06
N ILE A 93 9.90 -7.42 13.25
CA ILE A 93 10.61 -6.36 12.51
C ILE A 93 11.23 -5.35 13.49
N ARG A 94 10.52 -4.96 14.56
CA ARG A 94 11.05 -4.08 15.61
C ARG A 94 12.30 -4.67 16.27
N ARG A 95 12.33 -5.99 16.51
CA ARG A 95 13.50 -6.73 17.03
C ARG A 95 14.65 -6.89 16.03
N GLY A 96 14.56 -6.29 14.84
CA GLY A 96 15.64 -6.24 13.86
C GLY A 96 15.52 -7.22 12.71
N GLU A 97 14.45 -8.05 12.65
CA GLU A 97 14.25 -8.90 11.48
C GLU A 97 13.95 -8.06 10.22
N LYS A 98 14.57 -8.44 9.10
CA LYS A 98 14.42 -7.70 7.84
C LYS A 98 12.96 -7.76 7.36
N PRO A 99 12.30 -6.62 7.04
CA PRO A 99 10.88 -6.59 6.65
C PRO A 99 10.52 -7.59 5.55
N LEU A 100 11.31 -7.68 4.48
CA LEU A 100 11.02 -8.59 3.36
C LEU A 100 11.09 -10.09 3.71
N ARG A 101 11.68 -10.47 4.86
CA ARG A 101 11.68 -11.84 5.37
C ARG A 101 10.45 -12.15 6.24
N VAL A 102 9.83 -11.11 6.81
CA VAL A 102 8.73 -11.25 7.79
C VAL A 102 7.37 -10.95 7.17
N LEU A 103 7.31 -9.95 6.30
CA LEU A 103 6.07 -9.53 5.63
C LEU A 103 5.59 -10.65 4.70
N GLY A 104 4.28 -10.89 4.72
CA GLY A 104 3.64 -11.90 3.90
C GLY A 104 2.49 -11.32 3.07
N GLY A 105 2.26 -11.92 1.90
CA GLY A 105 1.21 -11.50 0.98
C GLY A 105 1.62 -10.34 0.07
N ALA A 106 1.25 -10.44 -1.21
CA ALA A 106 1.69 -9.49 -2.24
C ALA A 106 1.27 -8.04 -1.94
N LYS A 107 0.08 -7.81 -1.38
CA LYS A 107 -0.39 -6.48 -0.97
C LYS A 107 0.53 -5.83 0.04
N VAL A 108 0.83 -6.52 1.14
CA VAL A 108 1.60 -5.95 2.26
C VAL A 108 3.05 -5.72 1.84
N VAL A 109 3.65 -6.67 1.11
CA VAL A 109 5.01 -6.52 0.57
C VAL A 109 5.10 -5.34 -0.40
N ASN A 110 4.16 -5.19 -1.34
CA ASN A 110 4.18 -4.06 -2.26
C ASN A 110 3.88 -2.74 -1.56
N PHE A 111 3.04 -2.71 -0.53
CA PHE A 111 2.81 -1.50 0.28
C PHE A 111 4.11 -1.02 0.93
N TYR A 112 4.86 -1.93 1.56
CA TYR A 112 6.20 -1.65 2.08
C TYR A 112 7.15 -1.12 1.00
N LEU A 113 7.19 -1.78 -0.16
CA LEU A 113 8.07 -1.37 -1.27
C LEU A 113 7.69 0.00 -1.84
N CYS A 114 6.40 0.34 -1.92
CA CYS A 114 5.94 1.66 -2.36
C CYS A 114 6.37 2.76 -1.37
N ILE A 115 6.31 2.51 -0.06
CA ILE A 115 6.83 3.46 0.97
C ILE A 115 8.36 3.58 0.85
N MET A 116 9.06 2.47 0.66
CA MET A 116 10.52 2.46 0.60
C MET A 116 11.08 3.04 -0.69
N ARG A 117 10.33 3.00 -1.78
CA ARG A 117 10.77 3.44 -3.12
C ARG A 117 9.62 4.16 -3.84
N PRO A 118 9.17 5.33 -3.34
CA PRO A 118 8.01 6.05 -3.90
C PRO A 118 8.21 6.52 -5.35
N TRP A 119 9.44 6.56 -5.84
CA TRP A 119 9.81 6.86 -7.24
C TRP A 119 9.84 5.62 -8.16
N SER A 120 9.68 4.41 -7.61
CA SER A 120 9.92 3.18 -8.38
C SER A 120 8.79 2.88 -9.36
N ARG A 121 9.16 2.56 -10.61
CA ARG A 121 8.21 2.16 -11.66
C ARG A 121 7.71 0.70 -11.55
N SER A 122 8.03 0.00 -10.45
CA SER A 122 7.75 -1.43 -10.29
C SER A 122 6.68 -1.77 -9.25
N PRO A 123 6.81 -1.41 -7.95
CA PRO A 123 5.85 -1.85 -6.94
C PRO A 123 4.51 -1.14 -7.11
N VAL A 124 3.41 -1.89 -6.91
CA VAL A 124 2.05 -1.36 -6.89
C VAL A 124 1.28 -2.07 -5.78
N CYS A 125 0.73 -1.32 -4.83
CA CYS A 125 -0.11 -1.89 -3.78
C CYS A 125 -1.54 -2.12 -4.29
N ILE A 126 -1.83 -3.35 -4.74
CA ILE A 126 -3.19 -3.72 -5.12
C ILE A 126 -4.00 -4.12 -3.89
N ASP A 127 -5.01 -3.32 -3.57
CA ASP A 127 -6.02 -3.59 -2.55
C ASP A 127 -7.42 -3.78 -3.18
N ARG A 128 -8.44 -3.92 -2.33
CA ARG A 128 -9.85 -4.08 -2.76
C ARG A 128 -10.38 -2.90 -3.57
N HIS A 129 -9.86 -1.68 -3.34
CA HIS A 129 -10.29 -0.48 -4.04
C HIS A 129 -9.63 -0.41 -5.41
N ALA A 130 -8.32 -0.65 -5.48
CA ALA A 130 -7.59 -0.73 -6.74
C ALA A 130 -8.20 -1.78 -7.69
N MET A 131 -8.58 -2.95 -7.17
CA MET A 131 -9.35 -3.92 -7.95
C MET A 131 -10.72 -3.38 -8.37
N GLY A 132 -11.42 -2.67 -7.49
CA GLY A 132 -12.69 -2.04 -7.81
C GLY A 132 -12.61 -1.03 -8.96
N VAL A 133 -11.53 -0.25 -9.03
CA VAL A 133 -11.26 0.67 -10.16
C VAL A 133 -11.11 -0.10 -11.47
N VAL A 134 -10.32 -1.18 -11.47
CA VAL A 134 -10.13 -2.04 -12.66
C VAL A 134 -11.47 -2.63 -13.12
N LEU A 135 -12.27 -3.13 -12.18
CA LEU A 135 -13.59 -3.73 -12.46
C LEU A 135 -14.63 -2.68 -12.87
N GLY A 136 -14.49 -1.43 -12.43
CA GLY A 136 -15.51 -0.38 -12.54
C GLY A 136 -16.69 -0.58 -11.58
N ARG A 137 -16.55 -1.46 -10.59
CA ARG A 137 -17.56 -1.77 -9.57
C ARG A 137 -16.89 -2.33 -8.31
N LYS A 138 -17.63 -2.41 -7.20
CA LYS A 138 -17.16 -3.15 -6.02
C LYS A 138 -16.94 -4.62 -6.39
N ALA A 139 -15.81 -5.17 -5.96
CA ALA A 139 -15.49 -6.57 -6.20
C ALA A 139 -16.26 -7.49 -5.25
N THR A 140 -16.63 -8.67 -5.73
CA THR A 140 -17.30 -9.71 -4.94
C THR A 140 -16.33 -10.37 -3.95
N ALA A 141 -16.85 -11.15 -3.00
CA ALA A 141 -16.01 -11.92 -2.08
C ALA A 141 -15.06 -12.88 -2.81
N LYS A 142 -15.58 -13.60 -3.82
CA LYS A 142 -14.80 -14.52 -4.66
C LYS A 142 -13.66 -13.82 -5.41
N GLU A 143 -13.93 -12.63 -5.97
CA GLU A 143 -12.90 -11.83 -6.64
C GLU A 143 -11.82 -11.34 -5.66
N ARG A 144 -12.23 -10.92 -4.45
CA ARG A 144 -11.28 -10.53 -3.40
C ARG A 144 -10.39 -11.68 -2.96
N GLN A 145 -10.96 -12.88 -2.80
CA GLN A 145 -10.20 -14.08 -2.47
C GLN A 145 -9.20 -14.43 -3.59
N ALA A 146 -9.62 -14.29 -4.86
CA ALA A 146 -8.75 -14.56 -6.01
C ALA A 146 -7.52 -13.63 -6.08
N MET A 147 -7.57 -12.41 -5.52
CA MET A 147 -6.40 -11.53 -5.43
C MET A 147 -5.26 -12.08 -4.58
N GLY A 148 -5.54 -13.03 -3.68
CA GLY A 148 -4.50 -13.74 -2.94
C GLY A 148 -3.60 -14.59 -3.84
N ARG A 149 -4.06 -14.93 -5.06
CA ARG A 149 -3.29 -15.70 -6.04
C ARG A 149 -2.25 -14.80 -6.72
N PRO A 150 -0.96 -15.19 -6.76
CA PRO A 150 0.09 -14.36 -7.33
C PRO A 150 -0.16 -13.90 -8.77
N ALA A 151 -0.70 -14.78 -9.63
CA ALA A 151 -0.99 -14.45 -11.03
C ALA A 151 -2.05 -13.34 -11.15
N GLN A 152 -3.12 -13.41 -10.35
CA GLN A 152 -4.19 -12.41 -10.37
C GLN A 152 -3.68 -11.05 -9.86
N TYR A 153 -2.89 -11.06 -8.78
CA TYR A 153 -2.25 -9.84 -8.29
C TYR A 153 -1.35 -9.19 -9.36
N ARG A 154 -0.49 -10.00 -10.00
CA ARG A 154 0.41 -9.52 -11.07
C ARG A 154 -0.36 -8.91 -12.24
N LYS A 155 -1.46 -9.54 -12.66
CA LYS A 155 -2.32 -9.01 -13.74
C LYS A 155 -2.86 -7.61 -13.40
N LEU A 156 -3.39 -7.43 -12.19
CA LEU A 156 -3.90 -6.11 -11.76
C LEU A 156 -2.76 -5.08 -11.64
N ALA A 157 -1.61 -5.47 -11.09
CA ALA A 157 -0.44 -4.60 -11.00
C ALA A 157 0.08 -4.17 -12.38
N THR A 158 0.08 -5.06 -13.37
CA THR A 158 0.46 -4.73 -14.76
C THR A 158 -0.45 -3.66 -15.36
N LEU A 159 -1.78 -3.75 -15.18
CA LEU A 159 -2.71 -2.73 -15.67
C LEU A 159 -2.42 -1.34 -15.07
N TYR A 160 -2.06 -1.27 -13.79
CA TYR A 160 -1.65 -0.02 -13.14
C TYR A 160 -0.32 0.51 -13.68
N ARG A 161 0.65 -0.36 -13.95
CA ARG A 161 1.94 0.03 -14.56
C ARG A 161 1.76 0.54 -15.98
N GLU A 162 0.93 -0.10 -16.78
CA GLU A 162 0.57 0.35 -18.13
C GLU A 162 -0.09 1.73 -18.09
N ALA A 163 -1.08 1.91 -17.21
CA ALA A 163 -1.74 3.20 -17.04
C ALA A 163 -0.74 4.29 -16.66
N ALA A 164 0.16 4.00 -15.71
CA ALA A 164 1.19 4.95 -15.30
C ALA A 164 2.23 5.25 -16.38
N ALA A 165 2.60 4.26 -17.20
CA ALA A 165 3.47 4.47 -18.36
C ALA A 165 2.81 5.44 -19.37
N LEU A 166 1.53 5.23 -19.69
CA LEU A 166 0.77 6.11 -20.59
C LEU A 166 0.54 7.52 -20.01
N MET A 167 0.54 7.66 -18.68
CA MET A 167 0.39 8.94 -17.99
C MET A 167 1.71 9.64 -17.69
N GLY A 168 2.87 9.03 -17.96
CA GLY A 168 4.17 9.57 -17.54
C GLY A 168 4.37 9.62 -16.02
N ALA A 169 3.59 8.85 -15.24
CA ALA A 169 3.56 8.89 -13.78
C ALA A 169 4.21 7.66 -13.13
N VAL A 170 4.33 7.66 -11.80
CA VAL A 170 4.75 6.47 -11.04
C VAL A 170 3.53 5.57 -10.77
N PRO A 171 3.63 4.24 -10.96
CA PRO A 171 2.50 3.32 -10.76
C PRO A 171 1.85 3.37 -9.38
N SER A 172 2.64 3.51 -8.31
CA SER A 172 2.13 3.63 -6.94
C SER A 172 1.35 4.93 -6.73
N GLU A 173 1.72 6.02 -7.42
CA GLU A 173 0.98 7.30 -7.37
C GLU A 173 -0.34 7.20 -8.12
N VAL A 174 -0.35 6.58 -9.30
CA VAL A 174 -1.60 6.30 -10.05
C VAL A 174 -2.55 5.45 -9.21
N GLN A 175 -2.02 4.44 -8.52
CA GLN A 175 -2.80 3.62 -7.59
C GLN A 175 -3.38 4.46 -6.43
N ALA A 176 -2.55 5.26 -5.76
CA ALA A 176 -2.97 6.13 -4.67
C ALA A 176 -4.02 7.17 -5.13
N ALA A 177 -3.85 7.77 -6.30
CA ALA A 177 -4.80 8.72 -6.88
C ALA A 177 -6.15 8.09 -7.13
N SER A 178 -6.16 6.91 -7.75
CA SER A 178 -7.40 6.19 -7.99
C SER A 178 -8.13 5.80 -6.69
N TRP A 179 -7.37 5.56 -5.61
CA TRP A 179 -7.90 5.26 -4.28
C TRP A 179 -8.49 6.50 -3.59
N VAL A 180 -7.82 7.65 -3.65
CA VAL A 180 -8.32 8.93 -3.12
C VAL A 180 -9.64 9.31 -3.80
N ALA A 181 -9.68 9.26 -5.13
CA ALA A 181 -10.89 9.53 -5.92
C ALA A 181 -12.07 8.65 -5.47
N GLN A 182 -11.82 7.36 -5.19
CA GLN A 182 -12.86 6.42 -4.78
C GLN A 182 -13.28 6.55 -3.30
N ARG A 183 -12.47 7.16 -2.42
CA ARG A 183 -12.89 7.49 -1.05
C ARG A 183 -13.73 8.75 -0.97
N GLY A 184 -13.50 9.73 -1.85
CA GLY A 184 -14.27 10.98 -1.90
C GLY A 184 -15.68 10.84 -2.49
N THR A 185 -16.03 9.70 -3.10
CA THR A 185 -17.36 9.41 -3.64
C THR A 185 -18.30 8.75 -2.61
N LYS A 186 -18.27 9.19 -1.35
CA LYS A 186 -19.16 8.70 -0.30
C LYS A 186 -19.99 9.84 0.26
#